data_AF-A0A8I0B661-F1
#
_entry.id   AF-A0A8I0B661-F1
#
_cell.length_a   1.000
_cell.length_b   1.000
_cell.length_c   1.000
_cell.angle_alpha   90.00
_cell.angle_beta   90.00
_cell.angle_gamma   90.00
#
_symmetry.space_group_name_H-M   'P 1'
#
loop_
_entity.id
_entity.type
_entity.pdbx_description
1 polymer ?
#
loop_
_entity_poly.entity_id
_entity_poly.type
_entity_poly.pdbx_seq_one_letter_code
_entity_poly.pdbx_strand_id
1 'polypeptide(L)'
;MTEERQNPASPHELTLDPKTIDVLIANIIPTSKYFESRFDNLQYQVNEIKEDIKNLEVRMDKRFEQVDKRFEQVDKRFEQVDKRFEQVDAQFVSMRAEIKDLEDRMDKRFEQVDKRFEQMDCKLDKIIERIDRRIDEGLRENRSQMMRMFTFAMTFSAISMIGLIGKMLQLF
;
A
#
# COMPACT_ATOMS: atom_id res chain seq x y z
N MET A 1 123.38 -1.38 1.05
CA MET A 1 122.67 -0.75 -0.08
C MET A 1 121.34 -1.45 -0.22
N THR A 2 120.25 -0.80 0.20
CA THR A 2 118.89 -1.04 -0.32
C THR A 2 118.02 0.11 0.15
N GLU A 3 117.35 0.71 -0.83
CA GLU A 3 116.67 2.00 -0.83
C GLU A 3 115.48 2.07 0.15
N GLU A 4 115.45 3.11 0.99
CA GLU A 4 114.20 3.62 1.55
C GLU A 4 113.44 4.36 0.43
N ARG A 5 112.27 3.84 0.07
CA ARG A 5 111.35 4.47 -0.87
C ARG A 5 110.86 5.80 -0.27
N GLN A 6 111.26 6.92 -0.88
CA GLN A 6 110.58 8.19 -0.69
C GLN A 6 109.15 8.08 -1.23
N ASN A 7 108.19 8.32 -0.35
CA ASN A 7 106.77 8.54 -0.66
C ASN A 7 106.59 9.97 -1.20
N PRO A 8 106.23 10.21 -2.48
CA PRO A 8 106.00 11.56 -2.97
C PRO A 8 104.51 11.80 -3.13
N ALA A 9 103.82 12.15 -2.05
CA ALA A 9 102.56 12.89 -2.11
C ALA A 9 102.14 13.31 -0.69
N SER A 10 102.71 14.44 -0.22
CA SER A 10 101.94 15.28 0.71
C SER A 10 100.66 15.71 -0.02
N PRO A 11 99.48 15.73 0.63
CA PRO A 11 98.30 16.32 0.02
C PRO A 11 98.66 17.75 -0.39
N HIS A 12 98.43 18.10 -1.65
CA HIS A 12 98.59 19.49 -2.09
C HIS A 12 97.69 20.35 -1.22
N GLU A 13 98.29 21.05 -0.26
CA GLU A 13 97.61 22.03 0.56
C GLU A 13 97.24 23.17 -0.40
N LEU A 14 95.98 23.22 -0.83
CA LEU A 14 95.48 24.33 -1.66
C LEU A 14 95.50 25.59 -0.78
N THR A 15 96.61 26.30 -0.81
CA THR A 15 96.71 27.63 -0.22
C THR A 15 96.03 28.60 -1.18
N LEU A 16 94.76 28.92 -0.91
CA LEU A 16 94.08 29.99 -1.61
C LEU A 16 94.79 31.31 -1.28
N ASP A 17 95.21 32.05 -2.30
CA ASP A 17 95.79 33.37 -2.07
C ASP A 17 94.69 34.34 -1.57
N PRO A 18 95.05 35.35 -0.77
CA PRO A 18 94.08 36.29 -0.20
C PRO A 18 93.17 36.95 -1.23
N LYS A 19 93.66 37.23 -2.46
CA LYS A 19 92.82 37.84 -3.50
C LYS A 19 91.79 36.86 -4.06
N THR A 20 92.12 35.58 -4.18
CA THR A 20 91.14 34.55 -4.60
C THR A 20 90.06 34.35 -3.52
N ILE A 21 90.43 34.44 -2.23
CA ILE A 21 89.47 34.44 -1.12
C ILE A 21 88.53 35.65 -1.22
N ASP A 22 89.06 36.85 -1.46
CA ASP A 22 88.26 38.06 -1.64
C ASP A 22 87.28 37.96 -2.83
N VAL A 23 87.73 37.40 -3.96
CA VAL A 23 86.89 37.18 -5.14
C VAL A 23 85.79 36.14 -4.88
N LEU A 24 86.11 35.06 -4.15
CA LEU A 24 85.12 34.06 -3.73
C LEU A 24 84.08 34.69 -2.79
N ILE A 25 84.51 35.46 -1.80
CA ILE A 25 83.62 36.17 -0.87
C ILE A 25 82.74 37.17 -1.64
N ALA A 26 83.30 37.91 -2.59
CA ALA A 26 82.56 38.87 -3.43
C ALA A 26 81.46 38.19 -4.28
N ASN A 27 81.63 36.92 -4.66
CA ASN A 27 80.64 36.16 -5.41
C ASN A 27 79.64 35.40 -4.51
N ILE A 28 80.09 34.93 -3.33
CA ILE A 28 79.28 34.17 -2.37
C ILE A 28 78.32 35.07 -1.60
N ILE A 29 78.72 36.28 -1.19
CA ILE A 29 77.85 37.17 -0.40
C ILE A 29 76.57 37.56 -1.17
N PRO A 30 76.62 38.03 -2.43
CA PRO A 30 75.42 38.38 -3.19
C PRO A 30 74.50 37.17 -3.45
N THR A 31 75.09 36.00 -3.70
CA THR A 31 74.32 34.77 -3.91
C THR A 31 73.68 34.28 -2.60
N SER A 32 74.37 34.38 -1.46
CA SER A 32 73.80 34.10 -0.12
C SER A 32 72.61 35.00 0.20
N LYS A 33 72.73 36.31 -0.04
CA LYS A 33 71.64 37.30 0.15
C LYS A 33 70.40 36.97 -0.69
N TYR A 34 70.61 36.48 -1.91
CA TYR A 34 69.53 36.04 -2.79
C TYR A 34 68.84 34.77 -2.25
N PHE A 35 69.61 33.81 -1.75
CA PHE A 35 69.06 32.62 -1.11
C PHE A 35 68.27 32.94 0.16
N GLU A 36 68.74 33.87 1.00
CA GLU A 36 68.00 34.35 2.18
C GLU A 36 66.64 34.95 1.77
N SER A 37 66.61 35.85 0.79
CA SER A 37 65.35 36.45 0.33
C SER A 37 64.38 35.43 -0.27
N ARG A 38 64.88 34.45 -1.03
CA ARG A 38 64.05 33.34 -1.54
C ARG A 38 63.57 32.42 -0.42
N PHE A 39 64.41 32.16 0.57
CA PHE A 39 64.06 31.32 1.72
C PHE A 39 62.97 31.98 2.57
N ASP A 40 63.09 33.28 2.85
CA ASP A 40 62.05 34.04 3.56
C ASP A 40 60.73 34.04 2.80
N ASN A 41 60.77 34.18 1.47
CA ASN A 41 59.58 34.11 0.63
C ASN A 41 58.93 32.72 0.64
N LEU A 42 59.72 31.65 0.56
CA LEU A 42 59.22 30.28 0.70
C LEU A 42 58.63 30.04 2.08
N GLN A 43 59.27 30.53 3.14
CA GLN A 43 58.77 30.40 4.51
C GLN A 43 57.42 31.10 4.67
N TYR A 44 57.26 32.28 4.07
CA TYR A 44 55.99 32.99 4.03
C TYR A 44 54.90 32.19 3.31
N GLN A 45 55.18 31.68 2.10
CA GLN A 45 54.22 30.87 1.34
C GLN A 45 53.82 29.58 2.10
N VAL A 46 54.79 28.92 2.74
CA VAL A 46 54.51 27.72 3.56
C VAL A 46 53.63 28.05 4.75
N ASN A 47 53.82 29.20 5.39
CA ASN A 47 52.98 29.62 6.51
C ASN A 47 51.56 29.98 6.04
N GLU A 48 51.43 30.64 4.89
CA GLU A 48 50.13 30.96 4.28
C GLU A 48 49.36 29.67 3.91
N ILE A 49 50.02 28.72 3.24
CA ILE A 49 49.42 27.42 2.89
C ILE A 49 48.97 26.65 4.14
N LYS A 50 49.77 26.66 5.22
CA LYS A 50 49.38 26.00 6.48
C LYS A 50 48.12 26.61 7.07
N GLU A 51 47.99 27.93 7.02
CA GLU A 51 46.80 28.62 7.52
C GLU A 51 45.57 28.34 6.63
N ASP A 52 45.74 28.31 5.31
CA ASP A 52 44.68 27.94 4.37
C ASP A 52 44.18 26.51 4.57
N ILE A 53 45.09 25.56 4.81
CA ILE A 53 44.74 24.16 5.12
C ILE A 53 43.94 24.10 6.42
N LYS A 54 44.38 24.79 7.47
CA LYS A 54 43.66 24.84 8.75
C LYS A 54 42.26 25.44 8.59
N ASN A 55 42.13 26.51 7.80
CA ASN A 55 40.85 27.14 7.50
C ASN A 55 39.95 26.25 6.63
N LEU A 56 40.53 25.42 5.77
CA LEU A 56 39.79 24.42 5.00
C LEU A 56 39.27 23.31 5.91
N GLU A 57 40.09 22.81 6.82
CA GLU A 57 39.73 21.76 7.79
C GLU A 57 38.54 22.19 8.65
N VAL A 58 38.61 23.39 9.24
CA VAL A 58 37.51 23.98 10.01
C VAL A 58 36.22 24.15 9.18
N ARG A 59 36.35 24.58 7.91
CA ARG A 59 35.18 24.69 7.02
C ARG A 59 34.60 23.33 6.68
N MET A 60 35.43 22.31 6.49
CA MET A 60 34.99 20.94 6.22
C MET A 60 34.23 20.38 7.41
N ASP A 61 34.77 20.50 8.62
CA ASP A 61 34.11 20.03 9.85
C ASP A 61 32.73 20.66 10.02
N LYS A 62 32.63 21.99 9.83
CA LYS A 62 31.35 22.69 9.90
C LYS A 62 30.36 22.21 8.85
N ARG A 63 30.83 21.86 7.64
CA ARG A 63 29.95 21.32 6.59
C ARG A 63 29.52 19.89 6.90
N PHE A 64 30.39 19.05 7.46
CA PHE A 64 30.02 17.70 7.89
C PHE A 64 29.00 17.74 9.02
N GLU A 65 29.18 18.60 10.02
CA GLU A 65 28.21 18.77 11.11
C GLU A 65 26.83 19.23 10.59
N GLN A 66 26.80 20.08 9.56
CA GLN A 66 25.55 20.47 8.90
C GLN A 66 24.91 19.30 8.14
N VAL A 67 25.72 18.44 7.51
CA VAL A 67 25.23 17.24 6.83
C VAL A 67 24.64 16.27 7.84
N ASP A 68 25.31 16.03 8.96
CA ASP A 68 24.82 15.16 10.04
C ASP A 68 23.47 15.65 10.58
N LYS A 69 23.35 16.95 10.86
CA LYS A 69 22.07 17.57 11.28
C LYS A 69 20.95 17.37 10.25
N ARG A 70 21.27 17.38 8.95
CA ARG A 70 20.28 17.10 7.90
C ARG A 70 19.89 15.64 7.86
N PHE A 71 20.83 14.71 8.07
CA PHE A 71 20.52 13.29 8.17
C PHE A 71 19.63 12.98 9.38
N GLU A 72 19.92 13.54 10.56
CA GLU A 72 19.05 13.39 11.73
C GLU A 72 17.61 13.90 11.47
N GLN A 73 17.47 14.99 10.70
CA GLN A 73 16.14 15.51 10.31
C GLN A 73 15.44 14.56 9.33
N VAL A 74 16.19 13.93 8.42
CA VAL A 74 15.66 12.93 7.49
C VAL A 74 15.18 11.70 8.26
N ASP A 75 15.96 11.20 9.21
CA ASP A 75 15.59 10.05 10.05
C ASP A 75 14.30 10.32 10.83
N LYS A 76 14.20 11.49 11.48
CA LYS A 76 12.96 11.91 12.16
C LYS A 76 11.75 11.96 11.24
N ARG A 77 11.93 12.33 9.97
CA ARG A 77 10.84 12.33 8.98
C ARG A 77 10.46 10.91 8.56
N PHE A 78 11.43 10.00 8.44
CA PHE A 78 11.15 8.59 8.16
C PHE A 78 10.39 7.94 9.31
N GLU A 79 10.78 8.17 10.57
CA GLU A 79 10.03 7.69 11.73
C GLU A 79 8.57 8.19 11.75
N GLN A 80 8.32 9.44 11.33
CA GLN A 80 6.97 9.97 11.21
C GLN A 80 6.19 9.30 10.07
N VAL A 81 6.85 8.98 8.97
CA VAL A 81 6.25 8.25 7.85
C VAL A 81 5.87 6.84 8.29
N ASP A 82 6.76 6.13 8.98
CA ASP A 82 6.50 4.78 9.48
C ASP A 82 5.28 4.76 10.41
N LYS A 83 5.21 5.69 11.38
CA LYS A 83 4.04 5.83 12.26
C LYS A 83 2.74 6.08 11.51
N ARG A 84 2.77 6.84 10.41
CA ARG A 84 1.58 7.08 9.58
C ARG A 84 1.19 5.82 8.81
N PHE A 85 2.14 5.04 8.32
CA PHE A 85 1.86 3.75 7.68
C PHE A 85 1.24 2.75 8.66
N GLU A 86 1.78 2.64 9.88
CA GLU A 86 1.19 1.80 10.94
C GLU A 86 -0.27 2.18 11.24
N GLN A 87 -0.58 3.49 11.28
CA GLN A 87 -1.95 3.97 11.47
C GLN A 87 -2.87 3.61 10.31
N VAL A 88 -2.38 3.72 9.08
CA VAL A 88 -3.13 3.35 7.87
C VAL A 88 -3.40 1.84 7.85
N ASP A 89 -2.40 1.01 8.17
CA ASP A 89 -2.57 -0.44 8.25
C ASP A 89 -3.61 -0.83 9.30
N ALA A 90 -3.58 -0.19 10.48
CA ALA A 90 -4.59 -0.41 11.51
C ALA A 90 -6.01 -0.05 11.04
N GLN A 91 -6.18 1.05 10.29
CA GLN A 91 -7.47 1.42 9.70
C GLN A 91 -7.95 0.41 8.66
N PHE A 92 -7.05 -0.11 7.81
CA PHE A 92 -7.39 -1.15 6.84
C PHE A 92 -7.84 -2.46 7.51
N VAL A 93 -7.20 -2.84 8.62
CA VAL A 93 -7.61 -4.00 9.42
C VAL A 93 -9.01 -3.79 10.01
N SER A 94 -9.28 -2.61 10.59
CA SER A 94 -10.62 -2.28 11.12
C SER A 94 -11.68 -2.31 10.03
N MET A 95 -11.43 -1.67 8.89
CA MET A 95 -12.37 -1.64 7.77
C MET A 95 -12.68 -3.04 7.23
N ARG A 96 -11.67 -3.91 7.15
CA ARG A 96 -11.87 -5.32 6.74
C ARG A 96 -12.76 -6.07 7.72
N ALA A 97 -12.59 -5.84 9.03
CA ALA A 97 -13.42 -6.45 10.06
C ALA A 97 -14.88 -5.95 9.98
N GLU A 98 -15.08 -4.64 9.78
CA GLU A 98 -16.41 -4.04 9.62
C GLU A 98 -17.14 -4.53 8.37
N ILE A 99 -16.43 -4.67 7.25
CA ILE A 99 -17.00 -5.24 6.01
C ILE A 99 -17.44 -6.68 6.25
N LYS A 100 -16.61 -7.48 6.92
CA LYS A 100 -16.97 -8.86 7.24
C LYS A 100 -18.21 -8.95 8.14
N ASP A 101 -18.30 -8.11 9.17
CA ASP A 101 -19.51 -8.05 10.01
C ASP A 101 -20.75 -7.63 9.19
N LEU A 102 -20.59 -6.66 8.28
CA LEU A 102 -21.67 -6.25 7.40
C LEU A 102 -22.16 -7.40 6.50
N GLU A 103 -21.24 -8.15 5.89
CA GLU A 103 -21.53 -9.34 5.09
C GLU A 103 -22.30 -10.39 5.92
N ASP A 104 -21.79 -10.74 7.11
CA ASP A 104 -22.43 -11.72 8.00
C ASP A 104 -23.86 -11.29 8.41
N ARG A 105 -24.08 -9.99 8.65
CA ARG A 105 -25.41 -9.43 8.95
C ARG A 105 -26.32 -9.44 7.73
N MET A 106 -25.79 -9.18 6.54
CA MET A 106 -26.55 -9.24 5.29
C MET A 106 -27.04 -10.65 5.05
N ASP A 107 -26.16 -11.65 5.15
CA ASP A 107 -26.52 -13.07 4.98
C ASP A 107 -27.63 -13.49 5.92
N LYS A 108 -27.54 -13.13 7.20
CA LYS A 108 -28.61 -13.40 8.18
C LYS A 108 -29.94 -12.72 7.80
N ARG A 109 -29.91 -11.50 7.26
CA ARG A 109 -31.13 -10.81 6.83
C ARG A 109 -31.72 -11.43 5.58
N PHE A 110 -30.89 -11.88 4.63
CA PHE A 110 -31.36 -12.61 3.47
C PHE A 110 -32.02 -13.93 3.88
N GLU A 111 -31.40 -14.70 4.78
CA GLU A 111 -32.00 -15.95 5.28
C GLU A 111 -33.36 -15.71 5.97
N GLN A 112 -33.50 -14.60 6.71
CA GLN A 112 -34.79 -14.21 7.31
C GLN A 112 -35.84 -13.85 6.26
N VAL A 113 -35.42 -13.18 5.18
CA VAL A 113 -36.30 -12.83 4.06
C VAL A 113 -36.75 -14.09 3.34
N ASP A 114 -35.85 -15.03 3.06
CA ASP A 114 -36.16 -16.32 2.42
C ASP A 114 -37.18 -17.10 3.26
N LYS A 115 -36.98 -17.20 4.58
CA LYS A 115 -37.97 -17.84 5.48
C LYS A 115 -39.35 -17.17 5.44
N ARG A 116 -39.41 -15.84 5.28
CA ARG A 116 -40.69 -15.13 5.15
C ARG A 116 -41.35 -15.39 3.80
N PHE A 117 -40.57 -15.53 2.73
CA PHE A 117 -41.08 -15.92 1.42
C PHE A 117 -41.63 -17.35 1.44
N GLU A 118 -40.90 -18.32 1.99
CA GLU A 118 -41.39 -19.70 2.16
C GLU A 118 -42.72 -19.74 2.94
N GLN A 119 -42.82 -18.97 4.03
CA GLN A 119 -44.06 -18.84 4.79
C GLN A 119 -45.20 -18.21 3.99
N MET A 120 -44.90 -17.28 3.09
CA MET A 120 -45.88 -16.66 2.22
C MET A 120 -46.36 -17.64 1.16
N ASP A 121 -45.46 -18.39 0.54
CA ASP A 121 -45.79 -19.45 -0.43
C ASP A 121 -46.73 -20.48 0.20
N CYS A 122 -46.41 -20.96 1.41
CA CYS A 122 -47.28 -21.89 2.16
C CYS A 122 -48.67 -21.30 2.48
N LYS A 123 -48.77 -19.99 2.69
CA LYS A 123 -50.06 -19.32 2.92
C LYS A 123 -50.84 -19.18 1.62
N LEU A 124 -50.17 -18.88 0.51
CA LEU A 124 -50.76 -18.81 -0.82
C LEU A 124 -51.31 -20.17 -1.24
N ASP A 125 -50.55 -21.26 -1.05
CA ASP A 125 -51.02 -22.63 -1.32
C ASP A 125 -52.31 -22.94 -0.55
N LYS A 126 -52.36 -22.61 0.75
CA LYS A 126 -53.56 -22.81 1.57
C LYS A 126 -54.75 -21.94 1.15
N ILE A 127 -54.51 -20.79 0.53
CA ILE A 127 -55.56 -19.93 -0.02
C ILE A 127 -56.09 -20.55 -1.32
N ILE A 128 -55.19 -21.00 -2.20
CA ILE A 128 -55.53 -21.68 -3.46
C ILE A 128 -56.38 -22.92 -3.16
N GLU A 129 -55.93 -23.80 -2.25
CA GLU A 129 -56.69 -25.00 -1.84
C GLU A 129 -58.08 -24.68 -1.25
N ARG A 130 -58.23 -23.53 -0.58
CA ARG A 130 -59.54 -23.11 -0.04
C ARG A 130 -60.46 -22.61 -1.15
N ILE A 131 -59.92 -21.90 -2.13
CA ILE A 131 -60.65 -21.42 -3.29
C ILE A 131 -61.12 -22.60 -4.13
N ASP A 132 -60.22 -23.55 -4.44
CA ASP A 132 -60.54 -24.76 -5.21
C ASP A 132 -61.67 -25.55 -4.56
N ARG A 133 -61.59 -25.78 -3.24
CA ARG A 133 -62.67 -26.45 -2.49
C ARG A 133 -64.00 -25.71 -2.55
N ARG A 134 -64.01 -24.38 -2.39
CA ARG A 134 -65.24 -23.58 -2.49
C ARG A 134 -65.86 -23.61 -3.89
N ILE A 135 -65.02 -23.60 -4.94
CA ILE A 135 -65.47 -23.71 -6.33
C ILE A 135 -66.10 -25.09 -6.56
N ASP A 136 -65.43 -26.16 -6.13
CA ASP A 136 -65.93 -27.53 -6.26
C ASP A 136 -67.24 -27.76 -5.50
N GLU A 137 -67.35 -27.25 -4.27
CA GLU A 137 -68.57 -27.30 -3.47
C GLU A 137 -69.72 -26.54 -4.16
N GLY A 138 -69.48 -25.32 -4.62
CA GLY A 138 -70.49 -24.51 -5.33
C GLY A 138 -70.97 -25.18 -6.63
N LEU A 139 -70.06 -25.77 -7.41
CA LEU A 139 -70.42 -26.52 -8.62
C LEU A 139 -71.20 -27.79 -8.30
N ARG A 140 -70.84 -28.52 -7.24
CA ARG A 140 -71.58 -29.71 -6.77
C ARG A 140 -72.97 -29.35 -6.28
N GLU A 141 -73.11 -28.29 -5.49
CA GLU A 141 -74.39 -27.83 -5.00
C GLU A 141 -75.30 -27.40 -6.15
N ASN A 142 -74.79 -26.60 -7.09
CA ASN A 142 -75.55 -26.18 -8.27
C ASN A 142 -75.99 -27.39 -9.13
N ARG A 143 -75.08 -28.36 -9.37
CA ARG A 143 -75.45 -29.61 -10.06
C ARG A 143 -76.51 -30.40 -9.30
N SER A 144 -76.41 -30.50 -7.97
CA SER A 144 -77.39 -31.20 -7.14
C SER A 144 -78.77 -30.53 -7.19
N GLN A 145 -78.82 -29.20 -7.10
CA GLN A 145 -80.05 -28.42 -7.26
C GLN A 145 -80.68 -28.64 -8.64
N MET A 146 -79.88 -28.58 -9.70
CA MET A 146 -80.32 -28.86 -11.06
C MET A 146 -80.87 -30.30 -11.20
N MET A 147 -80.18 -31.30 -10.65
CA MET A 147 -80.65 -32.70 -10.70
C MET A 147 -81.95 -32.91 -9.93
N ARG A 148 -82.14 -32.24 -8.79
CA ARG A 148 -83.41 -32.27 -8.05
C ARG A 148 -84.54 -31.65 -8.86
N MET A 149 -84.33 -30.46 -9.43
CA MET A 149 -85.31 -29.81 -10.30
C MET A 149 -85.67 -30.69 -11.50
N PHE A 150 -84.67 -31.28 -12.15
CA PHE A 150 -84.89 -32.21 -13.27
C PHE A 150 -85.68 -33.45 -12.82
N THR A 151 -85.35 -34.02 -11.66
CA THR A 151 -86.08 -35.16 -11.09
C THR A 151 -87.54 -34.80 -10.82
N PHE A 152 -87.83 -33.62 -10.24
CA PHE A 152 -89.20 -33.14 -10.05
C PHE A 152 -89.94 -32.92 -11.38
N ALA A 153 -89.27 -32.36 -12.40
CA ALA A 153 -89.86 -32.17 -13.71
C ALA A 153 -90.20 -33.51 -14.39
N MET A 154 -89.31 -34.50 -14.29
CA MET A 154 -89.51 -35.84 -14.84
C MET A 154 -90.65 -36.59 -14.15
N THR A 155 -90.75 -36.53 -12.82
CA THR A 155 -91.86 -37.18 -12.09
C THR A 155 -93.20 -36.54 -12.44
N PHE A 156 -93.27 -35.21 -12.54
CA PHE A 156 -94.48 -34.51 -12.96
C PHE A 156 -94.89 -34.91 -14.39
N SER A 157 -93.94 -34.98 -15.33
CA SER A 157 -94.19 -35.42 -16.70
C SER A 157 -94.67 -36.87 -16.78
N ALA A 158 -94.09 -37.79 -16.00
CA ALA A 158 -94.48 -39.20 -15.97
C ALA A 158 -95.92 -39.38 -15.45
N ILE A 159 -96.29 -38.69 -14.37
CA ILE A 159 -97.65 -38.73 -13.82
C ILE A 159 -98.68 -38.21 -14.84
N SER A 160 -98.36 -37.09 -15.50
CA SER A 160 -99.23 -36.50 -16.51
C SER A 160 -99.44 -37.43 -17.71
N MET A 161 -98.37 -38.09 -18.17
CA MET A 161 -98.44 -39.06 -19.27
C MET A 161 -99.30 -40.29 -18.92
N ILE A 162 -99.20 -40.83 -17.70
CA ILE A 162 -100.03 -41.95 -17.22
C ILE A 162 -101.52 -41.54 -17.22
N GLY A 163 -101.85 -40.34 -16.76
CA GLY A 163 -103.22 -39.82 -16.77
C GLY A 163 -103.82 -39.72 -18.17
N LEU A 164 -103.03 -39.25 -19.15
CA LEU A 164 -103.47 -39.19 -20.55
C LEU A 164 -103.67 -40.58 -21.17
N ILE A 165 -102.76 -41.52 -20.91
CA ILE A 165 -102.88 -42.91 -21.39
C ILE A 165 -104.11 -43.59 -20.78
N GLY A 166 -104.35 -43.43 -19.48
CA GLY A 166 -105.54 -43.97 -18.82
C GLY A 166 -106.85 -43.40 -19.40
N LYS A 167 -106.87 -42.10 -19.69
CA LYS A 167 -108.02 -41.45 -20.36
C LYS A 167 -108.22 -41.96 -21.78
N MET A 168 -107.14 -42.18 -22.53
CA MET A 168 -107.20 -42.76 -23.87
C MET A 168 -107.69 -44.22 -23.85
N LEU A 169 -107.25 -45.03 -22.89
CA LEU A 169 -107.72 -46.41 -22.72
C LEU A 169 -109.20 -46.52 -22.30
N GLN A 170 -109.76 -45.54 -21.59
CA GLN A 170 -111.21 -45.49 -21.28
C GLN A 170 -112.08 -45.02 -22.45
N LEU A 171 -111.47 -44.45 -23.50
CA LEU A 171 -112.14 -43.94 -24.69
C LEU A 171 -112.20 -44.96 -25.84
N PHE A 172 -111.58 -46.14 -25.67
CA PHE A 172 -111.65 -47.29 -26.58
C PHE A 172 -112.47 -48.42 -25.93
#